data_AF-A0A6V7NKR7-F1
#
_entry.id   AF-A0A6V7NKR7-F1
#
_cell.length_a   1.000
_cell.length_b   1.000
_cell.length_c   1.000
_cell.angle_alpha   90.00
_cell.angle_beta   90.00
_cell.angle_gamma   90.00
#
_symmetry.space_group_name_H-M   'P 1'
#
loop_
_entity.id
_entity.type
_entity.pdbx_description
1 polymer ?
#
loop_
_entity_poly.entity_id
_entity_poly.type
_entity_poly.pdbx_seq_one_letter_code
_entity_poly.pdbx_strand_id
1 'polypeptide(L)'
;MLKRHEAILNFTCVEMRNSEQSENAKSAPEELVQQVLSAAWREGIEAACENALNRYDRMAYNQILKNARPNGVNRNGPPKLRISAMTYLRLSDELLKPKNFRIFKIFVRKMHADQDYCPDPQKYFKPIKPLERSKPKIPIEKILEASEMLKPYPFDPETDMSVGGDIADFINGIFDKIFYKITSILN
;
A
#
# COMPACT_ATOMS: atom_id res chain seq x y z
N MET A 1 -1.19 20.54 10.53
CA MET A 1 -2.58 20.84 10.11
C MET A 1 -3.55 19.69 10.44
N LEU A 2 -3.42 18.50 9.83
CA LEU A 2 -4.38 17.39 10.02
C LEU A 2 -4.52 16.87 11.47
N LYS A 3 -3.41 16.85 12.23
CA LYS A 3 -3.34 16.32 13.60
C LYS A 3 -4.41 16.86 14.56
N ARG A 4 -4.75 18.15 14.45
CA ARG A 4 -5.77 18.76 15.34
C ARG A 4 -7.18 18.23 15.09
N HIS A 5 -7.41 17.62 13.93
CA HIS A 5 -8.70 17.09 13.49
C HIS A 5 -8.79 15.57 13.66
N GLU A 6 -7.76 14.92 14.19
CA GLU A 6 -7.66 13.45 14.25
C GLU A 6 -7.88 12.78 12.88
N ALA A 7 -7.51 13.51 11.83
CA ALA A 7 -7.69 13.09 10.45
C ALA A 7 -6.53 12.21 9.97
N ILE A 8 -6.86 11.32 9.03
CA ILE A 8 -5.92 10.48 8.31
C ILE A 8 -5.44 11.23 7.06
N LEU A 9 -4.14 11.20 6.78
CA LEU A 9 -3.59 11.64 5.50
C LEU A 9 -3.76 10.49 4.50
N ASN A 10 -4.63 10.64 3.50
CA ASN A 10 -4.75 9.68 2.42
C ASN A 10 -3.90 10.14 1.23
N PHE A 11 -2.93 9.33 0.80
CA PHE A 11 -1.97 9.66 -0.25
C PHE A 11 -2.02 8.69 -1.42
N THR A 12 -1.72 9.15 -2.63
CA THR A 12 -1.82 8.33 -3.84
C THR A 12 -0.42 7.98 -4.41
N CYS A 13 -0.37 7.31 -5.56
CA CYS A 13 0.85 6.92 -6.29
C CYS A 13 1.73 5.85 -5.61
N VAL A 14 1.22 5.12 -4.61
CA VAL A 14 2.04 4.16 -3.86
C VAL A 14 2.41 2.88 -4.62
N GLU A 15 1.89 2.70 -5.84
CA GLU A 15 2.23 1.62 -6.75
C GLU A 15 3.34 1.96 -7.73
N MET A 16 3.63 3.25 -7.92
CA MET A 16 4.56 3.74 -8.94
C MET A 16 6.02 3.49 -8.54
N ARG A 17 6.85 3.25 -9.56
CA ARG A 17 8.32 3.20 -9.44
C ARG A 17 8.98 4.26 -10.29
N ASN A 18 10.14 4.73 -9.87
CA ASN A 18 10.90 5.73 -10.64
C ASN A 18 11.28 5.22 -12.03
N SER A 19 11.62 3.93 -12.12
CA SER A 19 11.99 3.27 -13.37
C SER A 19 10.85 3.15 -14.39
N GLU A 20 9.60 3.38 -13.99
CA GLU A 20 8.44 3.36 -14.87
C GLU A 20 8.16 4.76 -15.47
N GLN A 21 8.91 5.78 -15.06
CA GLN A 21 8.70 7.17 -15.47
C GLN A 21 9.71 7.58 -16.54
N SER A 22 9.27 8.45 -17.45
CA SER A 22 10.17 9.08 -18.43
C SER A 22 11.21 9.97 -17.73
N GLU A 23 12.48 9.87 -18.12
CA GLU A 23 13.57 10.69 -17.57
C GLU A 23 13.31 12.20 -17.74
N ASN A 24 12.66 12.59 -18.84
CA ASN A 24 12.32 13.99 -19.11
C ASN A 24 11.29 14.58 -18.13
N ALA A 25 10.55 13.74 -17.40
CA ALA A 25 9.52 14.18 -16.46
C ALA A 25 10.10 14.62 -15.11
N LYS A 26 11.38 14.32 -14.82
CA LYS A 26 12.00 14.54 -13.49
C LYS A 26 11.14 13.98 -12.35
N SER A 27 10.53 12.83 -12.60
CA SER A 27 9.58 12.18 -11.70
C SER A 27 10.31 11.25 -10.72
N ALA A 28 9.94 11.34 -9.44
CA ALA A 28 10.53 10.59 -8.33
C ALA A 28 9.42 10.12 -7.36
N PRO A 29 8.44 9.30 -7.81
CA PRO A 29 7.33 8.87 -6.98
C PRO A 29 7.76 8.10 -5.73
N GLU A 30 8.85 7.33 -5.77
CA GLU A 30 9.29 6.53 -4.62
C GLU A 30 9.75 7.41 -3.46
N GLU A 31 10.57 8.42 -3.76
CA GLU A 31 11.04 9.41 -2.79
C GLU A 31 9.90 10.28 -2.28
N LEU A 32 8.96 10.65 -3.14
CA LEU A 32 7.79 11.44 -2.75
C LEU A 32 6.91 10.68 -1.75
N VAL A 33 6.61 9.40 -2.03
CA VAL A 33 5.86 8.54 -1.10
C VAL A 33 6.63 8.40 0.22
N GLN A 34 7.92 8.13 0.16
CA GLN A 34 8.76 8.01 1.35
C GLN A 34 8.73 9.29 2.20
N GLN A 35 8.84 10.46 1.57
CA GLN A 35 8.80 11.76 2.23
C GLN A 35 7.44 12.00 2.92
N VAL A 36 6.34 11.82 2.19
CA VAL A 36 4.99 12.12 2.69
C VAL A 36 4.61 11.20 3.84
N LEU A 37 4.83 9.88 3.71
CA LEU A 37 4.52 8.93 4.77
C LEU A 37 5.40 9.16 6.00
N SER A 38 6.68 9.48 5.81
CA SER A 38 7.59 9.81 6.91
C SER A 38 7.15 11.06 7.66
N ALA A 39 6.73 12.10 6.96
CA ALA A 39 6.21 13.32 7.57
C ALA A 39 4.92 13.05 8.36
N ALA A 40 4.00 12.25 7.80
CA ALA A 40 2.77 11.85 8.48
C ALA A 40 3.07 11.12 9.81
N TRP A 41 3.89 10.07 9.77
CA TRP A 41 4.24 9.31 10.97
C TRP A 41 5.01 10.14 12.00
N ARG A 42 5.89 11.06 11.56
CA ARG A 42 6.63 11.97 12.45
C ARG A 42 5.70 12.93 13.19
N GLU A 43 4.68 13.42 12.52
CA GLU A 43 3.64 14.25 13.14
C GLU A 43 2.67 13.44 14.02
N GLY A 44 2.80 12.11 14.03
CA GLY A 44 1.91 11.22 14.78
C GLY A 44 0.51 11.15 14.19
N ILE A 45 0.37 11.45 12.89
CA ILE A 45 -0.88 11.24 12.15
C ILE A 45 -0.84 9.90 11.43
N GLU A 46 -2.01 9.31 11.23
CA GLU A 46 -2.13 8.10 10.43
C GLU A 46 -2.08 8.43 8.95
N ALA A 47 -1.50 7.52 8.18
CA ALA A 47 -1.45 7.61 6.73
C ALA A 47 -2.19 6.42 6.12
N ALA A 48 -3.09 6.70 5.17
CA ALA A 48 -3.70 5.73 4.28
C ALA A 48 -3.21 5.97 2.86
N CYS A 49 -3.40 4.98 1.98
CA CYS A 49 -2.90 5.08 0.62
C CYS A 49 -3.89 4.61 -0.44
N GLU A 50 -3.67 5.06 -1.67
CA GLU A 50 -4.32 4.58 -2.89
C GLU A 50 -3.29 4.41 -4.02
N ASN A 51 -3.57 3.52 -4.98
CA ASN A 51 -2.83 3.53 -6.24
C ASN A 51 -3.40 4.62 -7.16
N ALA A 52 -2.53 5.28 -7.92
CA ALA A 52 -2.93 6.37 -8.82
C ALA A 52 -3.52 5.85 -10.15
N LEU A 53 -2.97 4.75 -10.67
CA LEU A 53 -3.38 4.16 -11.95
C LEU A 53 -3.86 2.72 -11.77
N ASN A 54 -4.74 2.25 -12.66
CA ASN A 54 -5.17 0.85 -12.69
C ASN A 54 -3.97 -0.06 -13.00
N ARG A 55 -3.60 -0.95 -12.08
CA ARG A 55 -2.46 -1.86 -12.20
C ARG A 55 -2.80 -3.26 -11.67
N TYR A 56 -2.63 -4.28 -12.50
CA TYR A 56 -3.00 -5.67 -12.17
C TYR A 56 -1.79 -6.61 -12.04
N ASP A 57 -0.59 -6.05 -12.15
CA ASP A 57 0.68 -6.76 -12.16
C ASP A 57 1.32 -6.85 -10.76
N ARG A 58 2.16 -7.88 -10.58
CA ARG A 58 2.83 -8.18 -9.32
C ARG A 58 3.78 -7.08 -8.87
N MET A 59 4.40 -6.37 -9.81
CA MET A 59 5.34 -5.30 -9.52
C MET A 59 4.65 -4.14 -8.79
N ALA A 60 3.51 -3.68 -9.31
CA ALA A 60 2.68 -2.68 -8.63
C ALA A 60 2.24 -3.14 -7.23
N TYR A 61 1.76 -4.38 -7.09
CA TYR A 61 1.36 -4.92 -5.79
C TYR A 61 2.52 -5.01 -4.79
N ASN A 62 3.71 -5.44 -5.21
CA ASN A 62 4.89 -5.48 -4.36
C ASN A 62 5.35 -4.08 -3.93
N GLN A 63 5.24 -3.09 -4.82
CA GLN A 63 5.54 -1.70 -4.49
C GLN A 63 4.56 -1.13 -3.45
N ILE A 64 3.25 -1.41 -3.61
CA ILE A 64 2.24 -1.06 -2.61
C ILE A 64 2.56 -1.72 -1.27
N LEU A 65 2.89 -3.02 -1.26
CA LEU A 65 3.23 -3.78 -0.05
C LEU A 65 4.46 -3.22 0.66
N LYS A 66 5.49 -2.83 -0.10
CA LYS A 66 6.69 -2.14 0.40
C LYS A 66 6.28 -0.85 1.11
N ASN A 67 5.48 0.00 0.44
CA ASN A 67 5.05 1.27 1.02
C ASN A 67 4.07 1.11 2.21
N ALA A 68 3.28 0.03 2.22
CA ALA A 68 2.33 -0.25 3.29
C ALA A 68 3.02 -0.63 4.62
N ARG A 69 4.16 -1.31 4.54
CA ARG A 69 5.03 -1.69 5.66
C ARG A 69 6.49 -1.56 5.22
N PRO A 70 7.08 -0.36 5.30
CA PRO A 70 8.39 -0.07 4.71
C PRO A 70 9.57 -0.80 5.37
N ASN A 71 9.38 -1.38 6.54
CA ASN A 71 10.38 -2.20 7.23
C ASN A 71 9.84 -3.60 7.57
N GLY A 72 8.93 -4.10 6.74
CA GLY A 72 8.36 -5.44 6.84
C GLY A 72 7.44 -5.69 8.03
N VAL A 73 7.14 -6.97 8.25
CA VAL A 73 6.34 -7.46 9.37
C VAL A 73 7.19 -7.58 10.63
N ASN A 74 6.61 -7.24 11.78
CA ASN A 74 7.21 -7.51 13.07
C ASN A 74 6.57 -8.76 13.68
N ARG A 75 7.34 -9.83 13.89
CA ARG A 75 6.83 -11.09 14.45
C ARG A 75 6.51 -11.01 15.95
N ASN A 76 7.05 -9.99 16.63
CA ASN A 76 6.95 -9.82 18.08
C ASN A 76 5.93 -8.74 18.48
N GLY A 77 5.16 -8.20 17.52
CA GLY A 77 4.19 -7.15 17.81
C GLY A 77 3.85 -6.29 16.60
N PRO A 78 3.32 -5.07 16.80
CA PRO A 78 3.00 -4.16 15.72
C PRO A 78 4.28 -3.75 14.96
N PRO A 79 4.24 -3.58 13.63
CA PRO A 79 5.35 -2.99 12.90
C PRO A 79 5.52 -1.53 13.31
N LYS A 80 6.77 -1.05 13.29
CA LYS A 80 7.12 0.33 13.69
C LYS A 80 6.45 1.37 12.80
N LEU A 81 6.48 1.14 11.49
CA LEU A 81 5.88 2.00 10.47
C LEU A 81 4.92 1.16 9.65
N ARG A 82 3.68 1.64 9.51
CA ARG A 82 2.67 1.05 8.63
C ARG A 82 1.61 2.07 8.27
N ILE A 83 1.00 1.88 7.10
CA ILE A 83 -0.22 2.59 6.75
C ILE A 83 -1.42 2.03 7.56
N SER A 84 -2.45 2.85 7.73
CA SER A 84 -3.69 2.47 8.38
C SER A 84 -4.64 1.74 7.45
N ALA A 85 -4.67 2.14 6.18
CA ALA A 85 -5.54 1.57 5.16
C ALA A 85 -4.93 1.71 3.75
N MET A 86 -5.38 0.83 2.85
CA MET A 86 -5.12 0.92 1.41
C MET A 86 -6.45 0.82 0.68
N THR A 87 -6.73 1.78 -0.19
CA THR A 87 -7.90 1.75 -1.10
C THR A 87 -7.41 1.46 -2.51
N TYR A 88 -7.86 0.35 -3.10
CA TYR A 88 -7.45 -0.03 -4.44
C TYR A 88 -8.38 0.56 -5.53
N LEU A 89 -7.78 1.25 -6.50
CA LEU A 89 -8.44 1.81 -7.67
C LEU A 89 -8.32 0.82 -8.84
N ARG A 90 -9.41 0.31 -9.43
CA ARG A 90 -10.82 0.29 -9.02
C ARG A 90 -11.43 -1.07 -9.37
N LEU A 91 -12.51 -1.47 -8.69
CA LEU A 91 -13.33 -2.60 -9.13
C LEU A 91 -13.74 -2.44 -10.60
N SER A 92 -13.44 -3.45 -11.41
CA SER A 92 -13.73 -3.48 -12.85
C SER A 92 -13.75 -4.92 -13.35
N ASP A 93 -14.32 -5.13 -14.54
CA ASP A 93 -14.28 -6.45 -15.20
C ASP A 93 -12.83 -6.89 -15.45
N GLU A 94 -11.92 -5.96 -15.73
CA GLU A 94 -10.49 -6.22 -15.86
C GLU A 94 -9.89 -6.78 -14.56
N LEU A 95 -10.22 -6.21 -13.40
CA LEU A 95 -9.78 -6.74 -12.10
C LEU A 95 -10.31 -8.16 -11.87
N LEU A 96 -11.55 -8.42 -12.30
CA LEU A 96 -12.25 -9.68 -12.07
C LEU A 96 -11.86 -10.80 -13.07
N LYS A 97 -11.05 -10.51 -14.10
CA LYS A 97 -10.49 -11.57 -14.96
C LYS A 97 -9.75 -12.61 -14.12
N PRO A 98 -9.86 -13.92 -14.42
CA PRO A 98 -9.37 -14.99 -13.55
C PRO A 98 -7.89 -14.83 -13.10
N LYS A 99 -7.00 -14.47 -14.04
CA LYS A 99 -5.58 -14.22 -13.74
C LYS A 99 -5.40 -13.03 -12.79
N ASN A 100 -6.01 -11.90 -13.10
CA ASN A 100 -5.85 -10.65 -12.35
C ASN A 100 -6.42 -10.82 -10.94
N PHE A 101 -7.63 -11.37 -10.82
CA PHE A 101 -8.26 -11.59 -9.53
C PHE A 101 -7.49 -12.62 -8.67
N ARG A 102 -6.88 -13.63 -9.28
CA ARG A 102 -5.99 -14.55 -8.56
C ARG A 102 -4.79 -13.82 -7.94
N ILE A 103 -4.13 -12.94 -8.69
CA ILE A 103 -2.98 -12.16 -8.17
C ILE A 103 -3.46 -11.17 -7.11
N PHE A 104 -4.59 -10.48 -7.34
CA PHE A 104 -5.19 -9.55 -6.39
C PHE A 104 -5.51 -10.22 -5.04
N LYS A 105 -6.04 -11.45 -5.04
CA LYS A 105 -6.26 -12.22 -3.80
C LYS A 105 -4.97 -12.49 -3.04
N ILE A 106 -3.86 -12.79 -3.75
CA ILE A 106 -2.54 -12.94 -3.11
C ILE A 106 -2.11 -11.60 -2.51
N PHE A 107 -2.25 -10.50 -3.26
CA PHE A 107 -1.97 -9.14 -2.76
C PHE A 107 -2.76 -8.83 -1.47
N VAL A 108 -4.06 -9.08 -1.43
CA VAL A 108 -4.89 -8.89 -0.22
C VAL A 108 -4.38 -9.75 0.94
N ARG A 109 -4.07 -11.02 0.70
CA ARG A 109 -3.49 -11.91 1.73
C ARG A 109 -2.15 -11.39 2.26
N LYS A 110 -1.29 -10.86 1.39
CA LYS A 110 -0.01 -10.24 1.78
C LYS A 110 -0.22 -8.92 2.52
N MET A 111 -1.21 -8.11 2.14
CA MET A 111 -1.61 -6.92 2.90
C MET A 111 -2.05 -7.30 4.33
N HIS A 112 -2.73 -8.44 4.50
CA HIS A 112 -3.14 -9.00 5.79
C HIS A 112 -2.02 -9.77 6.53
N ALA A 113 -0.76 -9.66 6.11
CA ALA A 113 0.37 -10.38 6.73
C ALA A 113 0.14 -11.91 6.78
N ASP A 114 -0.36 -12.48 5.68
CA ASP A 114 -0.72 -13.89 5.51
C ASP A 114 -1.83 -14.42 6.44
N GLN A 115 -2.52 -13.54 7.16
CA GLN A 115 -3.71 -13.87 7.93
C GLN A 115 -4.96 -13.93 7.06
N ASP A 116 -5.95 -14.71 7.50
CA ASP A 116 -7.28 -14.68 6.93
C ASP A 116 -7.97 -13.33 7.20
N TYR A 117 -9.05 -13.06 6.46
CA TYR A 117 -9.86 -11.87 6.68
C TYR A 117 -10.36 -11.81 8.14
N CYS A 118 -10.05 -10.72 8.83
CA CYS A 118 -10.53 -10.45 10.18
C CYS A 118 -11.66 -9.42 10.11
N PRO A 119 -12.93 -9.79 10.38
CA PRO A 119 -14.05 -8.85 10.33
C PRO A 119 -14.06 -7.86 11.49
N ASP A 120 -13.36 -8.16 12.58
CA ASP A 120 -13.27 -7.29 13.76
C ASP A 120 -11.99 -6.44 13.69
N PRO A 121 -12.10 -5.13 13.38
CA PRO A 121 -10.95 -4.24 13.29
C PRO A 121 -10.26 -4.02 14.63
N GLN A 122 -10.90 -4.26 15.77
CA GLN A 122 -10.27 -4.08 17.09
C GLN A 122 -9.11 -5.05 17.33
N LYS A 123 -9.05 -6.15 16.56
CA LYS A 123 -7.98 -7.16 16.67
C LYS A 123 -6.66 -6.75 15.99
N TYR A 124 -6.69 -5.81 15.05
CA TYR A 124 -5.51 -5.46 14.23
C TYR A 124 -5.33 -3.96 13.96
N PHE A 125 -6.34 -3.16 14.25
CA PHE A 125 -6.35 -1.72 14.06
C PHE A 125 -6.54 -0.99 15.40
N LYS A 126 -6.22 0.32 15.43
CA LYS A 126 -6.56 1.13 16.60
C LYS A 126 -8.09 1.14 16.76
N PRO A 127 -8.63 1.01 17.97
CA PRO A 127 -10.07 1.06 18.17
C PRO A 127 -10.68 2.34 17.57
N ILE A 128 -11.69 2.18 16.72
CA ILE A 128 -12.50 3.31 16.23
C ILE A 128 -13.29 3.82 17.43
N LYS A 129 -13.18 5.13 17.70
CA LYS A 129 -13.84 5.81 18.81
C LYS A 129 -14.79 6.88 18.27
N PRO A 130 -15.79 7.32 19.05
CA PRO A 130 -16.59 8.50 18.69
C PRO A 130 -15.67 9.68 18.38
N LEU A 131 -15.93 10.36 17.26
CA LEU A 131 -15.10 11.47 16.80
C LEU A 131 -15.15 12.63 17.82
N GLU A 132 -13.98 13.03 18.29
CA GLU A 132 -13.85 14.18 19.19
C GLU A 132 -13.89 15.51 18.42
N ARG A 133 -14.24 16.59 19.12
CA ARG A 133 -14.15 17.93 18.55
C ARG A 133 -12.68 18.24 18.24
N SER A 134 -12.44 18.88 17.09
CA SER A 134 -11.08 19.28 16.72
C SER A 134 -10.42 20.14 17.80
N LYS A 135 -9.14 19.86 18.06
CA LYS A 135 -8.28 20.62 18.97
C LYS A 135 -8.18 22.10 18.54
N PRO A 136 -7.73 23.00 19.43
CA PRO A 136 -7.58 24.42 19.11
C PRO A 136 -6.84 24.70 17.79
N LYS A 137 -7.13 25.85 17.18
CA LYS A 137 -6.48 26.25 15.92
C LYS A 137 -4.97 26.39 16.16
N ILE A 138 -4.19 25.81 15.25
CA ILE A 138 -2.74 25.97 15.23
C ILE A 138 -2.44 27.22 14.39
N PRO A 139 -1.69 28.21 14.92
CA PRO A 139 -1.22 29.36 14.13
C PRO A 139 -0.41 28.91 12.90
N ILE A 140 -0.44 29.70 11.84
CA ILE A 140 0.23 29.30 10.58
C ILE A 140 1.74 29.20 10.75
N GLU A 141 2.33 30.06 11.57
CA GLU A 141 3.76 30.07 11.89
C GLU A 141 4.18 28.75 12.52
N LYS A 142 3.36 28.21 13.42
CA LYS A 142 3.55 26.89 14.03
C LYS A 142 3.37 25.73 13.07
N ILE A 143 2.56 25.89 12.02
CA ILE A 143 2.45 24.87 10.96
C ILE A 143 3.69 24.92 10.07
N LEU A 144 4.21 26.11 9.78
CA LEU A 144 5.39 26.31 8.94
C LEU A 144 6.68 25.84 9.60
N GLU A 145 6.74 25.71 10.93
CA GLU A 145 7.84 25.02 11.62
C GLU A 145 8.04 23.58 11.06
N ALA A 146 6.97 22.91 10.59
CA ALA A 146 7.06 21.58 9.99
C ALA A 146 7.57 21.57 8.53
N SER A 147 7.94 22.72 7.94
CA SER A 147 8.60 22.77 6.63
C SER A 147 10.11 22.51 6.71
N GLU A 148 10.66 22.34 7.92
CA GLU A 148 12.05 21.94 8.10
C GLU A 148 12.35 20.64 7.34
N MET A 149 13.45 20.65 6.57
CA MET A 149 13.86 19.48 5.81
C MET A 149 14.44 18.41 6.73
N LEU A 150 13.67 17.35 6.94
CA LEU A 150 14.06 16.22 7.76
C LEU A 150 14.25 14.98 6.88
N LYS A 151 15.32 14.22 7.14
CA LYS A 151 15.58 12.97 6.44
C LYS A 151 14.36 12.03 6.57
N PRO A 152 13.83 11.44 5.48
CA PRO A 152 12.76 10.45 5.56
C PRO A 152 13.19 9.21 6.35
N TYR A 153 12.22 8.46 6.87
CA TYR A 153 12.52 7.15 7.46
C TYR A 153 13.02 6.20 6.37
N PRO A 154 14.01 5.35 6.68
CA PRO A 154 14.54 4.39 5.70
C PRO A 154 13.47 3.35 5.35
N PHE A 155 13.29 3.11 4.05
CA PHE A 155 12.44 2.03 3.54
C PHE A 155 13.37 0.93 3.04
N ASP A 156 12.97 -0.32 3.27
CA ASP A 156 13.65 -1.48 2.72
C ASP A 156 13.51 -1.46 1.19
N PRO A 157 14.47 -2.01 0.44
CA PRO A 157 14.43 -1.96 -1.03
C PRO A 157 13.24 -2.73 -1.61
N GLU A 158 12.80 -3.78 -0.94
CA GLU A 158 11.71 -4.67 -1.35
C GLU A 158 10.83 -5.05 -0.15
N THR A 159 9.61 -5.49 -0.42
CA THR A 159 8.73 -6.04 0.62
C THR A 159 9.13 -7.46 1.02
N ASP A 160 9.04 -7.76 2.31
CA ASP A 160 9.17 -9.12 2.85
C ASP A 160 7.93 -10.00 2.59
N MET A 161 6.84 -9.40 2.11
CA MET A 161 5.55 -10.06 1.85
C MET A 161 5.22 -10.08 0.36
N SER A 162 6.20 -10.41 -0.48
CA SER A 162 6.04 -10.39 -1.94
C SER A 162 4.90 -11.28 -2.43
N VAL A 163 4.17 -10.81 -3.45
CA VAL A 163 3.22 -11.65 -4.20
C VAL A 163 3.93 -12.58 -5.18
N GLY A 164 5.25 -12.47 -5.35
CA GLY A 164 6.06 -13.14 -6.38
C GLY A 164 6.45 -12.19 -7.51
N GLY A 165 7.14 -12.70 -8.54
CA GLY A 165 7.57 -11.96 -9.73
C GLY A 165 7.36 -12.76 -11.02
N ASP A 166 8.18 -12.50 -12.04
CA ASP A 166 8.01 -13.06 -13.39
C ASP A 166 7.97 -14.59 -13.43
N ILE A 167 8.76 -15.26 -12.59
CA ILE A 167 8.76 -16.73 -12.48
C ILE A 167 7.39 -17.24 -12.02
N ALA A 168 6.76 -16.54 -11.07
CA ALA A 168 5.43 -16.92 -10.58
C ALA A 168 4.35 -16.70 -11.64
N ASP A 169 4.51 -15.71 -12.53
CA ASP A 169 3.63 -15.51 -13.66
C ASP A 169 3.82 -16.56 -14.75
N PHE A 170 5.06 -16.96 -15.02
CA PHE A 170 5.38 -18.03 -15.97
C PHE A 170 4.76 -19.37 -15.53
N ILE A 171 4.98 -19.76 -14.27
CA ILE A 171 4.42 -20.99 -13.70
C ILE A 171 2.89 -20.99 -13.78
N ASN A 172 2.27 -19.88 -13.37
CA ASN A 172 0.82 -19.72 -13.46
C ASN A 172 0.30 -19.85 -14.90
N GLY A 173 1.01 -19.27 -15.87
CA GLY A 173 0.65 -19.38 -17.29
C GLY A 173 0.71 -20.82 -17.82
N ILE A 174 1.64 -21.65 -17.33
CA ILE A 174 1.69 -23.08 -17.65
C ILE A 174 0.47 -23.80 -17.08
N PHE A 175 0.16 -23.58 -15.80
CA PHE A 175 -1.00 -24.21 -15.16
C PHE A 175 -2.32 -23.83 -15.83
N ASP A 176 -2.50 -22.56 -16.18
CA ASP A 176 -3.71 -22.09 -16.86
C ASP A 176 -3.89 -22.76 -18.23
N LYS A 177 -2.80 -22.95 -18.99
CA LYS A 177 -2.83 -23.69 -20.27
C LYS A 177 -3.20 -25.17 -20.08
N ILE A 178 -2.62 -25.83 -19.07
CA ILE A 178 -2.93 -27.23 -18.76
C ILE A 178 -4.40 -27.37 -18.36
N PHE A 179 -4.88 -26.51 -17.47
CA PHE A 179 -6.26 -26.52 -17.00
C PHE A 179 -7.25 -26.27 -18.14
N TYR A 180 -6.97 -25.29 -19.02
CA TYR A 180 -7.79 -25.03 -20.19
C TYR A 180 -7.85 -26.25 -21.12
N LYS A 181 -6.70 -26.89 -21.38
CA LYS A 181 -6.65 -28.08 -22.23
C LYS A 181 -7.42 -29.26 -21.65
N ILE A 182 -7.40 -29.45 -20.32
CA ILE A 182 -8.16 -30.51 -19.65
C ILE A 182 -9.67 -30.21 -19.72
N THR A 183 -10.06 -28.98 -19.41
CA THR A 183 -11.49 -28.57 -19.41
C THR A 183 -12.09 -28.55 -20.82
N SER A 184 -11.30 -28.25 -21.86
CA SER A 184 -11.76 -28.33 -23.26
C SER A 184 -11.92 -29.76 -23.80
N ILE A 185 -11.35 -30.77 -23.12
CA ILE A 185 -11.51 -32.20 -23.47
C ILE A 185 -12.73 -32.80 -22.74
N LEU A 186 -13.13 -32.21 -21.62
CA LEU A 186 -14.22 -32.68 -20.76
C LEU A 186 -15.59 -32.05 -21.10
N ASN A 187 -15.63 -31.06 -22.00
CA ASN A 187 -16.83 -30.44 -22.55
C ASN A 187 -16.95 -30.77 -24.05
#